data_AF-E0CU18-F1
#
_entry.id   AF-E0CU18-F1
#
_cell.length_a   1.000
_cell.length_b   1.000
_cell.length_c   1.000
_cell.angle_alpha   90.00
_cell.angle_beta   90.00
_cell.angle_gamma   90.00
#
_symmetry.space_group_name_H-M   'P 1'
#
loop_
_entity.id
_entity.type
_entity.pdbx_description
1 polymer ?
#
loop_
_entity_poly.entity_id
_entity_poly.type
_entity_poly.pdbx_seq_one_letter_code
_entity_poly.pdbx_strand_id
1 'polypeptide(L)'
;MASNGGAQRAVDAETSLEKIKRQLASGSGRNLLQGPLLKRSETLRKWNERWVILDPTTGKMEYKIRRNEVAVKGTIIFDAYSTITLSPVNFHGLPKYDGCCFYIGTPQKKDYFLCAETPGAARAWVSTLHATQLVLKAHKEAVNSLSGNGSAKLGTVATVVAAANSTALECSKEIEAAMQISMRNALGVMMNKTSDGPMDDLTIMKETLRVKDEELQHLARDLRARDSTIKEIAEKLSDTAEAAEAAALAAHTMDEQRRMACAEIDRLRKDSEKQLGSSMLKLKEFEEKVMALCKERDQLVKQRDSAIQEAHLWRSELAKARERVVILEGAVVRADEKVRVAEADAEARIKEAAQKESAAVKEKQELLAYVNMLQAQLQRQQIDTKKQVFEEKTESCSDIGNTRPLTKHVDLSDENVDKACLSVSRAVPVGENVVHLAMDQVNLRPVGDGEWSDIQATEARIADVREIAPETEGSSLDIPVVSLPVNNHHEQGANSFHQP
;
A
#
# COMPACT_ATOMS: atom_id res chain seq x y z
N MET A 1 -19.26 -14.49 -7.20
CA MET A 1 -18.92 -14.68 -8.62
C MET A 1 -17.55 -14.07 -8.89
N ALA A 2 -16.49 -14.88 -9.04
CA ALA A 2 -15.20 -14.42 -9.55
C ALA A 2 -14.37 -15.64 -9.97
N SER A 3 -14.45 -16.06 -11.24
CA SER A 3 -13.58 -17.12 -11.79
C SER A 3 -13.44 -17.06 -13.33
N ASN A 4 -13.43 -15.85 -13.92
CA ASN A 4 -13.29 -15.71 -15.39
C ASN A 4 -12.04 -14.91 -15.84
N GLY A 5 -11.16 -14.48 -14.92
CA GLY A 5 -9.98 -13.66 -15.28
C GLY A 5 -8.78 -14.43 -15.84
N GLY A 6 -8.69 -15.74 -15.58
CA GLY A 6 -7.53 -16.56 -15.98
C GLY A 6 -7.56 -17.00 -17.45
N ALA A 7 -8.74 -17.35 -17.98
CA ALA A 7 -8.90 -17.82 -19.35
C ALA A 7 -8.70 -16.69 -20.38
N GLN A 8 -9.18 -15.47 -20.08
CA GLN A 8 -9.01 -14.29 -20.95
C GLN A 8 -7.53 -13.92 -21.14
N ARG A 9 -6.74 -13.90 -20.06
CA ARG A 9 -5.30 -13.56 -20.11
C ARG A 9 -4.47 -14.56 -20.91
N ALA A 10 -4.82 -15.84 -20.88
CA ALA A 10 -4.12 -16.87 -21.66
C ALA A 10 -4.38 -16.69 -23.17
N VAL A 11 -5.63 -16.41 -23.55
CA VAL A 11 -6.02 -16.14 -24.94
C VAL A 11 -5.39 -14.86 -25.48
N ASP A 12 -5.28 -13.82 -24.63
CA ASP A 12 -4.63 -12.54 -24.98
C ASP A 12 -3.11 -12.67 -25.13
N ALA A 13 -2.47 -13.50 -24.31
CA ALA A 13 -1.04 -13.80 -24.42
C ALA A 13 -0.74 -14.60 -25.70
N GLU A 14 -1.59 -15.57 -26.06
CA GLU A 14 -1.44 -16.39 -27.25
C GLU A 14 -1.68 -15.60 -28.55
N THR A 15 -2.69 -14.72 -28.57
CA THR A 15 -2.89 -13.79 -29.70
C THR A 15 -1.77 -12.74 -29.81
N SER A 16 -1.19 -12.29 -28.70
CA SER A 16 -0.03 -11.38 -28.71
C SER A 16 1.24 -12.08 -29.21
N LEU A 17 1.45 -13.34 -28.82
CA LEU A 17 2.53 -14.17 -29.32
C LEU A 17 2.40 -14.41 -30.83
N GLU A 18 1.19 -14.68 -31.33
CA GLU A 18 0.92 -14.83 -32.76
C GLU A 18 1.10 -13.52 -33.54
N LYS A 19 0.74 -12.36 -32.97
CA LYS A 19 1.03 -11.04 -33.56
C LYS A 19 2.54 -10.77 -33.64
N ILE A 20 3.29 -11.11 -32.60
CA ILE A 20 4.75 -11.06 -32.60
C ILE A 20 5.25 -11.96 -33.73
N LYS A 21 4.97 -13.27 -33.70
CA LYS A 21 5.38 -14.23 -34.75
C LYS A 21 5.06 -13.76 -36.16
N ARG A 22 3.88 -13.17 -36.39
CA ARG A 22 3.48 -12.66 -37.71
C ARG A 22 4.28 -11.42 -38.12
N GLN A 23 4.59 -10.51 -37.20
CA GLN A 23 5.52 -9.41 -37.47
C GLN A 23 6.95 -9.90 -37.68
N LEU A 24 7.37 -10.95 -36.96
CA LEU A 24 8.67 -11.61 -37.13
C LEU A 24 8.83 -12.21 -38.54
N ALA A 25 7.77 -12.83 -39.06
CA ALA A 25 7.77 -13.44 -40.40
C ALA A 25 7.65 -12.43 -41.55
N SER A 26 7.16 -11.20 -41.28
CA SER A 26 6.85 -10.18 -42.31
C SER A 26 8.08 -9.67 -43.08
N GLY A 27 9.30 -9.92 -42.56
CA GLY A 27 10.57 -9.58 -43.20
C GLY A 27 11.42 -10.78 -43.64
N SER A 28 11.02 -12.00 -43.31
CA SER A 28 11.79 -13.21 -43.61
C SER A 28 11.89 -13.43 -45.12
N GLY A 29 13.10 -13.76 -45.61
CA GLY A 29 13.35 -14.02 -47.03
C GLY A 29 13.62 -12.80 -47.91
N ARG A 30 13.51 -11.56 -47.40
CA ARG A 30 13.75 -10.34 -48.21
C ARG A 30 15.23 -10.00 -48.40
N ASN A 31 16.04 -10.08 -47.34
CA ASN A 31 17.47 -9.75 -47.38
C ASN A 31 18.29 -10.91 -46.84
N LEU A 32 18.43 -11.97 -47.64
CA LEU A 32 19.22 -13.14 -47.29
C LEU A 32 20.69 -12.90 -47.58
N LEU A 33 21.56 -13.21 -46.61
CA LEU A 33 22.99 -13.28 -46.87
C LEU A 33 23.31 -14.66 -47.42
N GLN A 34 23.88 -14.73 -48.62
CA GLN A 34 24.20 -16.00 -49.27
C GLN A 34 25.55 -15.98 -49.96
N GLY A 35 26.25 -17.10 -49.92
CA GLY A 35 27.55 -17.23 -50.55
C GLY A 35 28.24 -18.57 -50.30
N PRO A 36 29.37 -18.81 -50.97
CA PRO A 36 30.18 -19.99 -50.73
C PRO A 36 30.94 -19.86 -49.40
N LEU A 37 30.95 -20.94 -48.61
CA LEU A 37 31.78 -21.10 -47.43
C LEU A 37 32.39 -22.49 -47.40
N LEU A 38 33.65 -22.58 -46.96
CA LEU A 38 34.27 -23.83 -46.59
C LEU A 38 33.85 -24.18 -45.17
N LYS A 39 33.03 -25.22 -45.03
CA LYS A 39 32.59 -25.76 -43.74
C LYS A 39 33.43 -26.97 -43.37
N ARG A 40 34.01 -26.97 -42.17
CA ARG A 40 34.70 -28.15 -41.65
C ARG A 40 33.69 -29.22 -41.25
N SER A 41 33.94 -30.46 -41.68
CA SER A 41 33.21 -31.63 -41.19
C SER A 41 33.55 -31.86 -39.72
N GLU A 42 32.52 -32.10 -38.92
CA GLU A 42 32.65 -32.38 -37.49
C GLU A 42 33.39 -33.71 -37.25
N THR A 43 33.02 -34.76 -37.99
CA THR A 43 33.60 -36.10 -37.86
C THR A 43 34.93 -36.25 -38.61
N LEU A 44 34.97 -35.81 -39.87
CA LEU A 44 36.12 -36.05 -40.75
C LEU A 44 37.18 -34.95 -40.68
N ARG A 45 36.89 -33.82 -40.02
CA ARG A 45 37.75 -32.62 -39.96
C ARG A 45 38.17 -32.06 -41.33
N LYS A 46 37.52 -32.50 -42.41
CA LYS A 46 37.74 -32.07 -43.80
C LYS A 46 36.94 -30.82 -44.15
N TRP A 47 37.57 -29.90 -44.88
CA TRP A 47 36.91 -28.73 -45.46
C TRP A 47 36.03 -29.13 -46.64
N ASN A 48 34.83 -28.57 -46.66
CA ASN A 48 33.83 -28.86 -47.66
C ASN A 48 33.21 -27.54 -48.11
N GLU A 49 33.27 -27.24 -49.39
CA GLU A 49 32.56 -26.09 -49.93
C GLU A 49 31.05 -26.31 -49.86
N ARG A 50 30.34 -25.31 -49.35
CA ARG A 50 28.90 -25.30 -49.23
C ARG A 50 28.37 -23.94 -49.62
N TRP A 51 27.23 -23.92 -50.30
CA TRP A 51 26.46 -22.70 -50.48
C TRP A 51 25.63 -22.45 -49.23
N VAL A 52 25.93 -21.39 -48.50
CA VAL A 52 25.29 -21.05 -47.23
C VAL A 52 24.31 -19.92 -47.43
N ILE A 53 23.17 -19.98 -46.75
CA ILE A 53 22.10 -19.00 -46.78
C ILE A 53 21.73 -18.69 -45.33
N LEU A 54 21.82 -17.41 -44.94
CA LEU A 54 21.43 -16.91 -43.63
C LEU A 54 20.25 -15.96 -43.79
N ASP A 55 19.17 -16.25 -43.06
CA ASP A 55 18.09 -15.30 -42.83
C ASP A 55 18.37 -14.51 -41.53
N PRO A 56 18.74 -13.22 -41.63
CA PRO A 56 19.09 -12.41 -40.48
C PRO A 56 17.90 -12.08 -39.58
N THR A 57 16.67 -12.29 -40.05
CA THR A 57 15.46 -12.01 -39.28
C THR A 57 15.06 -13.18 -38.39
N THR A 58 15.38 -14.42 -38.80
CA THR A 58 14.98 -15.63 -38.09
C THR A 58 16.15 -16.36 -37.43
N GLY A 59 17.39 -16.04 -37.79
CA GLY A 59 18.56 -16.81 -37.38
C GLY A 59 18.71 -18.13 -38.12
N LYS A 60 17.87 -18.39 -39.14
CA LYS A 60 17.91 -19.62 -39.91
C LYS A 60 19.12 -19.61 -40.85
N MET A 61 20.12 -20.42 -40.53
CA MET A 61 21.32 -20.60 -41.37
C MET A 61 21.33 -21.99 -41.98
N GLU A 62 21.16 -22.07 -43.29
CA GLU A 62 21.05 -23.32 -44.05
C GLU A 62 22.23 -23.46 -45.02
N TYR A 63 22.58 -24.70 -45.36
CA TYR A 63 23.63 -24.95 -46.34
C TYR A 63 23.27 -26.05 -47.33
N LYS A 64 23.75 -25.88 -48.57
CA LYS A 64 23.53 -26.74 -49.74
C LYS A 64 24.87 -27.16 -50.34
N ILE A 65 24.87 -28.16 -51.22
CA ILE A 65 26.10 -28.56 -51.92
C ILE A 65 26.44 -27.53 -52.99
N ARG A 66 25.43 -27.04 -53.73
CA ARG A 66 25.60 -25.99 -54.76
C ARG A 66 24.52 -24.92 -54.67
N ARG A 67 24.78 -23.76 -55.29
CA ARG A 67 23.86 -22.61 -55.36
C ARG A 67 22.48 -22.98 -55.94
N ASN A 68 22.46 -23.76 -57.02
CA ASN A 68 21.24 -24.06 -57.78
C ASN A 68 20.45 -25.27 -57.25
N GLU A 69 20.87 -25.85 -56.13
CA GLU A 69 20.23 -27.04 -55.57
C GLU A 69 19.00 -26.66 -54.75
N VAL A 70 17.89 -27.38 -54.95
CA VAL A 70 16.64 -27.11 -54.20
C VAL A 70 16.73 -27.70 -52.79
N ALA A 71 17.35 -28.86 -52.64
CA ALA A 71 17.46 -29.57 -51.37
C ALA A 71 18.46 -28.90 -50.40
N VAL A 72 18.01 -28.64 -49.17
CA VAL A 72 18.87 -28.21 -48.06
C VAL A 72 19.63 -29.41 -47.53
N LYS A 73 20.96 -29.32 -47.45
CA LYS A 73 21.82 -30.41 -46.94
C LYS A 73 21.82 -30.46 -45.41
N GLY A 74 21.70 -29.31 -44.77
CA GLY A 74 21.57 -29.20 -43.32
C GLY A 74 21.52 -27.75 -42.85
N THR A 75 21.42 -27.57 -41.54
CA THR A 75 21.34 -26.26 -40.89
C THR A 75 22.49 -26.08 -39.89
N ILE A 76 22.87 -24.81 -39.68
CA ILE A 76 23.75 -24.36 -38.62
C ILE A 76 22.85 -23.66 -37.61
N ILE A 77 22.80 -24.19 -36.39
CA ILE A 77 21.97 -23.66 -35.32
C ILE A 77 22.84 -22.78 -34.44
N PHE A 78 22.37 -21.57 -34.16
CA PHE A 78 22.93 -20.68 -33.15
C PHE A 78 21.79 -19.89 -32.50
N ASP A 79 22.07 -19.36 -31.31
CA ASP A 79 21.11 -18.63 -30.49
C ASP A 79 21.71 -17.31 -29.97
N ALA A 80 20.94 -16.61 -29.14
CA ALA A 80 21.33 -15.32 -28.57
C ALA A 80 22.63 -15.38 -27.72
N TYR A 81 23.08 -16.57 -27.30
CA TYR A 81 24.27 -16.75 -26.44
C TYR A 81 25.38 -17.52 -27.14
N SER A 82 25.23 -17.81 -28.42
CA SER A 82 26.26 -18.47 -29.20
C SER A 82 27.48 -17.57 -29.36
N THR A 83 28.67 -18.16 -29.29
CA THR A 83 29.94 -17.46 -29.48
C THR A 83 30.23 -17.41 -30.97
N ILE A 84 30.19 -16.21 -31.57
CA ILE A 84 30.54 -15.98 -32.97
C ILE A 84 31.84 -15.19 -32.98
N THR A 85 32.89 -15.68 -33.64
CA THR A 85 34.21 -15.04 -33.57
C THR A 85 35.03 -15.26 -34.84
N LEU A 86 35.62 -14.16 -35.34
CA LEU A 86 36.72 -14.22 -36.31
C LEU A 86 37.93 -14.85 -35.66
N SER A 87 38.45 -15.90 -36.26
CA SER A 87 39.61 -16.61 -35.72
C SER A 87 40.88 -15.79 -35.96
N PRO A 88 41.68 -15.49 -34.93
CA PRO A 88 43.00 -14.89 -35.11
C PRO A 88 44.00 -15.87 -35.73
N VAL A 89 43.68 -17.17 -35.74
CA VAL A 89 44.51 -18.24 -36.29
C VAL A 89 43.84 -18.81 -37.54
N ASN A 90 44.64 -19.01 -38.59
CA ASN A 90 44.22 -19.74 -39.78
C ASN A 90 44.21 -21.25 -39.52
N PHE A 91 43.09 -21.77 -39.01
CA PHE A 91 42.91 -23.21 -38.82
C PHE A 91 42.56 -23.98 -40.11
N HIS A 92 42.44 -23.30 -41.26
CA HIS A 92 42.40 -23.98 -42.55
C HIS A 92 43.80 -24.49 -42.94
N GLY A 93 44.85 -23.73 -42.58
CA GLY A 93 46.25 -24.12 -42.73
C GLY A 93 46.88 -23.79 -44.10
N LEU A 94 46.14 -23.22 -45.05
CA LEU A 94 46.71 -22.69 -46.29
C LEU A 94 46.87 -21.17 -46.19
N PRO A 95 48.04 -20.58 -46.53
CA PRO A 95 48.29 -19.14 -46.36
C PRO A 95 47.27 -18.23 -47.04
N LYS A 96 46.68 -18.66 -48.16
CA LYS A 96 45.61 -17.91 -48.85
C LYS A 96 44.35 -17.66 -48.02
N TYR A 97 44.19 -18.36 -46.89
CA TYR A 97 43.05 -18.23 -45.98
C TYR A 97 43.40 -17.52 -44.66
N ASP A 98 44.52 -16.82 -44.60
CA ASP A 98 44.87 -15.98 -43.46
C ASP A 98 43.82 -14.88 -43.24
N GLY A 99 43.25 -14.83 -42.03
CA GLY A 99 42.15 -13.92 -41.69
C GLY A 99 40.79 -14.30 -42.28
N CYS A 100 40.66 -15.45 -42.95
CA CYS A 100 39.41 -15.90 -43.57
C CYS A 100 38.58 -16.85 -42.68
N CYS A 101 39.14 -17.28 -41.56
CA CYS A 101 38.57 -18.31 -40.69
C CYS A 101 37.70 -17.69 -39.59
N PHE A 102 36.55 -18.30 -39.30
CA PHE A 102 35.68 -17.92 -38.18
C PHE A 102 34.93 -19.14 -37.65
N TYR A 103 34.42 -19.06 -36.43
CA TYR A 103 33.67 -20.16 -35.83
C TYR A 103 32.43 -19.69 -35.09
N ILE A 104 31.49 -20.62 -34.93
CA ILE A 104 30.25 -20.46 -34.19
C ILE A 104 30.20 -21.57 -33.15
N GLY A 105 30.37 -21.21 -31.89
CA GLY A 105 30.22 -22.09 -30.73
C GLY A 105 28.82 -21.96 -30.13
N THR A 106 28.13 -23.08 -29.95
CA THR A 106 26.76 -23.09 -29.39
C THR A 106 26.77 -23.48 -27.91
N PRO A 107 25.77 -23.06 -27.11
CA PRO A 107 25.65 -23.49 -25.71
C PRO A 107 25.52 -25.01 -25.54
N GLN A 108 25.09 -25.72 -26.58
CA GLN A 108 25.02 -27.18 -26.61
C GLN A 108 26.37 -27.86 -26.92
N LYS A 109 27.49 -27.11 -26.80
CA LYS A 109 28.87 -27.56 -27.05
C LYS A 109 29.13 -28.08 -28.47
N LYS A 110 28.37 -27.58 -29.44
CA LYS A 110 28.59 -27.85 -30.85
C LYS A 110 29.28 -26.67 -31.50
N ASP A 111 30.45 -26.92 -32.10
CA ASP A 111 31.28 -25.90 -32.74
C ASP A 111 31.28 -26.07 -34.25
N TYR A 112 30.98 -24.99 -34.97
CA TYR A 112 31.06 -24.92 -36.42
C TYR A 112 32.27 -24.10 -36.83
N PHE A 113 33.21 -24.73 -37.54
CA PHE A 113 34.38 -24.05 -38.11
C PHE A 113 34.14 -23.75 -39.59
N LEU A 114 34.32 -22.48 -39.96
CA LEU A 114 33.99 -21.93 -41.26
C LEU A 114 35.17 -21.13 -41.80
N CYS A 115 35.32 -21.10 -43.11
CA CYS A 115 36.34 -20.32 -43.79
C CYS A 115 35.75 -19.70 -45.06
N ALA A 116 35.93 -18.39 -45.22
CA ALA A 116 35.50 -17.65 -46.40
C ALA A 116 36.63 -17.54 -47.44
N GLU A 117 36.30 -17.07 -48.64
CA GLU A 117 37.30 -16.91 -49.69
C GLU A 117 38.27 -15.76 -49.42
N THR A 118 37.79 -14.69 -48.78
CA THR A 118 38.59 -13.49 -48.46
C THR A 118 38.38 -13.06 -47.00
N PRO A 119 39.32 -12.30 -46.42
CA PRO A 119 39.15 -11.73 -45.08
C PRO A 119 37.96 -10.77 -44.99
N GLY A 120 37.67 -10.04 -46.07
CA GLY A 120 36.49 -9.17 -46.19
C GLY A 120 35.19 -9.97 -46.10
N ALA A 121 35.09 -11.07 -46.85
CA ALA A 121 33.94 -11.96 -46.78
C ALA A 121 33.78 -12.61 -45.39
N ALA A 122 34.88 -13.00 -44.72
CA ALA A 122 34.83 -13.54 -43.36
C ALA A 122 34.26 -12.51 -42.36
N ARG A 123 34.71 -11.25 -42.44
CA ARG A 123 34.15 -10.16 -41.64
C ARG A 123 32.68 -9.93 -41.94
N ALA A 124 32.29 -9.91 -43.22
CA ALA A 124 30.91 -9.73 -43.65
C ALA A 124 29.96 -10.80 -43.08
N TRP A 125 30.39 -12.08 -43.08
CA TRP A 125 29.66 -13.17 -42.43
C TRP A 125 29.52 -12.97 -40.92
N VAL A 126 30.62 -12.66 -40.22
CA VAL A 126 30.61 -12.49 -38.76
C VAL A 126 29.79 -11.28 -38.32
N SER A 127 29.89 -10.14 -39.02
CA SER A 127 29.08 -8.95 -38.75
C SER A 127 27.59 -9.23 -38.90
N THR A 128 27.19 -9.95 -39.95
CA THR A 128 25.78 -10.30 -40.17
C THR A 128 25.28 -11.30 -39.14
N LEU A 129 26.11 -12.27 -38.74
CA LEU A 129 25.78 -13.22 -37.67
C LEU A 129 25.59 -12.52 -36.32
N HIS A 130 26.42 -11.53 -35.97
CA HIS A 130 26.22 -10.74 -34.76
C HIS A 130 24.95 -9.88 -34.81
N ALA A 131 24.66 -9.25 -35.96
CA ALA A 131 23.42 -8.51 -36.12
C ALA A 131 22.19 -9.43 -35.96
N THR A 132 22.28 -10.65 -36.49
CA THR A 132 21.26 -11.70 -36.31
C THR A 132 21.14 -12.14 -34.85
N GLN A 133 22.26 -12.25 -34.12
CA GLN A 133 22.26 -12.57 -32.68
C GLN A 133 21.53 -11.49 -31.86
N LEU A 134 21.66 -10.22 -32.22
CA LEU A 134 20.91 -9.12 -31.61
C LEU A 134 19.40 -9.25 -31.86
N VAL A 135 19.00 -9.65 -33.07
CA VAL A 135 17.60 -9.95 -33.41
C VAL A 135 17.06 -11.06 -32.50
N LEU A 136 17.78 -12.19 -32.40
CA LEU A 136 17.40 -13.31 -31.53
C LEU A 136 17.31 -12.90 -30.05
N LYS A 137 18.19 -12.02 -29.58
CA LYS A 137 18.16 -11.48 -28.21
C LYS A 137 16.94 -10.60 -27.98
N ALA A 138 16.67 -9.65 -28.88
CA ALA A 138 15.50 -8.78 -28.80
C ALA A 138 14.19 -9.58 -28.83
N HIS A 139 14.13 -10.65 -29.63
CA HIS A 139 13.00 -11.57 -29.65
C HIS A 139 12.79 -12.28 -28.30
N LYS A 140 13.86 -12.83 -27.73
CA LYS A 140 13.80 -13.50 -26.43
C LYS A 140 13.33 -12.54 -25.33
N GLU A 141 13.82 -11.30 -25.32
CA GLU A 141 13.43 -10.27 -24.36
C GLU A 141 11.97 -9.83 -24.52
N ALA A 142 11.48 -9.69 -25.76
CA ALA A 142 10.09 -9.38 -26.04
C ALA A 142 9.14 -10.50 -25.58
N VAL A 143 9.48 -11.76 -25.84
CA VAL A 143 8.70 -12.93 -25.41
C VAL A 143 8.68 -13.04 -23.88
N ASN A 144 9.82 -12.87 -23.21
CA ASN A 144 9.90 -12.90 -21.75
C ASN A 144 9.11 -11.76 -21.07
N SER A 145 8.81 -10.69 -21.81
CA SER A 145 8.15 -9.48 -21.30
C SER A 145 6.65 -9.39 -21.59
N LEU A 146 6.02 -10.47 -22.09
CA LEU A 146 4.60 -10.50 -22.52
C LEU A 146 3.57 -10.11 -21.44
N SER A 147 3.97 -9.92 -20.17
CA SER A 147 3.10 -9.48 -19.06
C SER A 147 3.08 -7.95 -18.82
N GLY A 148 3.81 -7.12 -19.59
CA GLY A 148 3.79 -5.65 -19.40
C GLY A 148 4.44 -4.82 -20.52
N ASN A 149 3.84 -3.68 -20.85
CA ASN A 149 4.26 -2.69 -21.86
C ASN A 149 4.68 -3.26 -23.23
N GLY A 150 3.78 -3.98 -23.89
CA GLY A 150 4.05 -4.66 -25.18
C GLY A 150 4.36 -3.74 -26.38
N SER A 151 3.94 -2.48 -26.38
CA SER A 151 4.09 -1.58 -27.55
C SER A 151 5.53 -1.05 -27.74
N ALA A 152 6.17 -0.58 -26.66
CA ALA A 152 7.52 0.00 -26.74
C ALA A 152 8.60 -1.03 -27.11
N LYS A 153 8.45 -2.29 -26.65
CA LYS A 153 9.42 -3.38 -26.90
C LYS A 153 9.29 -3.98 -28.30
N LEU A 154 8.09 -3.97 -28.90
CA LEU A 154 7.88 -4.33 -30.31
C LEU A 154 8.64 -3.37 -31.25
N GLY A 155 8.66 -2.08 -30.91
CA GLY A 155 9.42 -1.07 -31.64
C GLY A 155 10.92 -1.36 -31.65
N THR A 156 11.48 -1.81 -30.51
CA THR A 156 12.89 -2.25 -30.43
C THR A 156 13.17 -3.44 -31.34
N VAL A 157 12.29 -4.44 -31.37
CA VAL A 157 12.43 -5.60 -32.25
C VAL A 157 12.45 -5.20 -33.73
N ALA A 158 11.52 -4.33 -34.14
CA ALA A 158 11.45 -3.85 -35.52
C ALA A 158 12.73 -3.10 -35.95
N THR A 159 13.27 -2.23 -35.09
CA THR A 159 14.52 -1.51 -35.35
C THR A 159 15.72 -2.45 -35.49
N VAL A 160 15.85 -3.44 -34.61
CA VAL A 160 16.96 -4.41 -34.67
C VAL A 160 16.87 -5.31 -35.91
N VAL A 161 15.65 -5.71 -36.30
CA VAL A 161 15.41 -6.46 -37.56
C VAL A 161 15.75 -5.62 -38.78
N ALA A 162 15.38 -4.33 -38.80
CA ALA A 162 15.74 -3.43 -39.90
C ALA A 162 17.26 -3.24 -40.00
N ALA A 163 17.95 -3.07 -38.87
CA ALA A 163 19.41 -2.96 -38.82
C ALA A 163 20.09 -4.24 -39.34
N ALA A 164 19.65 -5.43 -38.90
CA ALA A 164 20.22 -6.69 -39.36
C ALA A 164 20.02 -6.93 -40.87
N ASN A 165 18.85 -6.55 -41.40
CA ASN A 165 18.60 -6.56 -42.84
C ASN A 165 19.53 -5.60 -43.61
N SER A 166 19.75 -4.40 -43.09
CA SER A 166 20.68 -3.43 -43.69
C SER A 166 22.12 -3.96 -43.69
N THR A 167 22.58 -4.54 -42.57
CA THR A 167 23.90 -5.16 -42.46
C THR A 167 24.05 -6.31 -43.46
N ALA A 168 23.05 -7.18 -43.58
CA ALA A 168 23.07 -8.28 -44.54
C ALA A 168 23.17 -7.78 -46.00
N LEU A 169 22.43 -6.72 -46.36
CA LEU A 169 22.48 -6.13 -47.69
C LEU A 169 23.86 -5.52 -48.00
N GLU A 170 24.45 -4.79 -47.05
CA GLU A 170 25.80 -4.23 -47.21
C GLU A 170 26.86 -5.33 -47.32
N CYS A 171 26.83 -6.30 -46.40
CA CYS A 171 27.74 -7.43 -46.36
C CYS A 171 27.62 -8.34 -47.59
N SER A 172 26.47 -8.37 -48.27
CA SER A 172 26.30 -9.15 -49.50
C SER A 172 27.21 -8.66 -50.63
N LYS A 173 27.51 -7.36 -50.70
CA LYS A 173 28.41 -6.77 -51.70
C LYS A 173 29.85 -7.26 -51.52
N GLU A 174 30.30 -7.40 -50.27
CA GLU A 174 31.62 -7.93 -49.93
C GLU A 174 31.75 -9.42 -50.32
N ILE A 175 30.69 -10.20 -50.11
CA ILE A 175 30.66 -11.61 -50.54
C ILE A 175 30.67 -11.73 -52.06
N GLU A 176 29.93 -10.89 -52.77
CA GLU A 176 29.91 -10.87 -54.23
C GLU A 176 31.28 -10.45 -54.81
N ALA A 177 31.92 -9.44 -54.24
CA ALA A 177 33.26 -9.02 -54.62
C ALA A 177 34.30 -10.15 -54.42
N ALA A 178 34.22 -10.88 -53.30
CA ALA A 178 35.06 -12.04 -53.04
C ALA A 178 34.86 -13.15 -54.08
N MET A 179 33.62 -13.39 -54.50
CA MET A 179 33.29 -14.37 -55.54
C MET A 179 33.90 -14.00 -56.90
N GLN A 180 33.89 -12.71 -57.27
CA GLN A 180 34.49 -12.23 -58.53
C GLN A 180 36.01 -12.39 -58.56
N ILE A 181 36.69 -12.21 -57.42
CA ILE A 181 38.13 -12.43 -57.30
C ILE A 181 38.47 -13.92 -57.53
N SER A 182 37.68 -14.83 -56.94
CA SER A 182 37.86 -16.27 -57.14
C SER A 182 37.68 -16.68 -58.61
N MET A 183 36.67 -16.13 -59.30
CA MET A 183 36.46 -16.35 -60.73
C MET A 183 37.64 -15.86 -61.60
N ARG A 184 38.19 -14.68 -61.32
CA ARG A 184 39.33 -14.12 -62.08
C ARG A 184 40.58 -15.00 -61.93
N ASN A 185 40.83 -15.51 -60.73
CA ASN A 185 41.99 -16.36 -60.46
C ASN A 185 41.92 -17.72 -61.17
N ALA A 186 40.73 -18.20 -61.55
CA ALA A 186 40.55 -19.45 -62.29
C ALA A 186 40.82 -19.34 -63.81
N LEU A 187 40.88 -18.14 -64.39
CA LEU A 187 40.90 -17.92 -65.84
C LEU A 187 42.25 -17.43 -66.44
N GLY A 188 43.27 -17.11 -65.63
CA GLY A 188 44.43 -16.30 -66.04
C GLY A 188 45.71 -16.99 -66.55
N VAL A 189 45.69 -18.18 -67.20
CA VAL A 189 46.92 -18.98 -67.45
C VAL A 189 47.33 -19.19 -68.92
N MET A 190 46.70 -18.59 -69.94
CA MET A 190 47.06 -18.88 -71.35
C MET A 190 47.28 -17.63 -72.22
N MET A 191 48.53 -17.20 -72.41
CA MET A 191 49.04 -16.69 -73.70
C MET A 191 50.53 -16.32 -73.60
N ASN A 192 51.36 -16.89 -74.50
CA ASN A 192 52.43 -16.22 -75.27
C ASN A 192 53.39 -17.25 -75.92
N LYS A 193 53.54 -17.22 -77.26
CA LYS A 193 54.79 -17.53 -78.02
C LYS A 193 54.60 -17.46 -79.56
N THR A 194 55.43 -16.65 -80.24
CA THR A 194 55.88 -16.77 -81.65
C THR A 194 57.31 -16.18 -81.70
N SER A 195 58.39 -16.98 -81.84
CA SER A 195 59.07 -17.56 -83.02
C SER A 195 59.73 -16.54 -83.95
N ASP A 196 61.06 -16.40 -83.82
CA ASP A 196 61.97 -15.43 -84.46
C ASP A 196 62.83 -16.11 -85.54
N GLY A 197 63.05 -15.44 -86.67
CA GLY A 197 63.85 -15.89 -87.82
C GLY A 197 64.39 -14.68 -88.61
N PRO A 198 65.56 -14.78 -89.26
CA PRO A 198 66.35 -13.60 -89.66
C PRO A 198 65.75 -12.87 -90.86
N MET A 199 65.54 -11.54 -90.71
CA MET A 199 64.78 -10.67 -91.60
C MET A 199 65.70 -9.75 -92.44
N ASP A 200 65.35 -9.50 -93.70
CA ASP A 200 66.08 -8.67 -94.70
C ASP A 200 65.88 -7.14 -94.53
N ASP A 201 66.86 -6.29 -94.83
CA ASP A 201 66.88 -4.84 -94.47
C ASP A 201 65.71 -4.02 -95.05
N LEU A 202 65.29 -4.30 -96.29
CA LEU A 202 64.10 -3.65 -96.88
C LEU A 202 62.82 -4.12 -96.20
N THR A 203 62.81 -5.38 -95.74
CA THR A 203 61.72 -5.96 -94.95
C THR A 203 61.68 -5.32 -93.56
N ILE A 204 62.84 -5.09 -92.93
CA ILE A 204 62.96 -4.39 -91.63
C ILE A 204 62.40 -2.97 -91.71
N MET A 205 62.70 -2.19 -92.76
CA MET A 205 62.18 -0.82 -92.88
C MET A 205 60.67 -0.77 -93.07
N LYS A 206 60.12 -1.63 -93.95
CA LYS A 206 58.66 -1.72 -94.17
C LYS A 206 57.94 -2.18 -92.91
N GLU A 207 58.51 -3.17 -92.23
CA GLU A 207 57.98 -3.68 -90.98
C GLU A 207 58.04 -2.61 -89.87
N THR A 208 59.14 -1.84 -89.78
CA THR A 208 59.26 -0.73 -88.82
C THR A 208 58.21 0.35 -89.06
N LEU A 209 57.97 0.75 -90.32
CA LEU A 209 56.93 1.72 -90.65
C LEU A 209 55.52 1.18 -90.35
N ARG A 210 55.26 -0.11 -90.66
CA ARG A 210 53.99 -0.77 -90.32
C ARG A 210 53.78 -0.78 -88.81
N VAL A 211 54.78 -1.18 -88.04
CA VAL A 211 54.75 -1.18 -86.57
C VAL A 211 54.52 0.23 -86.02
N LYS A 212 55.16 1.26 -86.58
CA LYS A 212 54.94 2.66 -86.16
C LYS A 212 53.53 3.16 -86.46
N ASP A 213 52.96 2.80 -87.61
CA ASP A 213 51.57 3.15 -87.93
C ASP A 213 50.59 2.42 -86.99
N GLU A 214 50.86 1.15 -86.68
CA GLU A 214 50.09 0.37 -85.69
C GLU A 214 50.21 0.95 -84.28
N GLU A 215 51.39 1.38 -83.86
CA GLU A 215 51.62 2.09 -82.59
C GLU A 215 50.85 3.40 -82.53
N LEU A 216 50.81 4.19 -83.61
CA LEU A 216 50.03 5.43 -83.67
C LEU A 216 48.53 5.16 -83.61
N GLN A 217 48.04 4.17 -84.33
CA GLN A 217 46.63 3.76 -84.27
C GLN A 217 46.26 3.21 -82.89
N HIS A 218 47.18 2.49 -82.24
CA HIS A 218 47.03 2.03 -80.86
C HIS A 218 46.94 3.22 -79.90
N LEU A 219 47.87 4.17 -79.99
CA LEU A 219 47.88 5.35 -79.14
C LEU A 219 46.61 6.20 -79.32
N ALA A 220 46.11 6.35 -80.54
CA ALA A 220 44.85 7.04 -80.81
C ALA A 220 43.63 6.33 -80.20
N ARG A 221 43.61 4.99 -80.19
CA ARG A 221 42.58 4.21 -79.49
C ARG A 221 42.69 4.40 -77.97
N ASP A 222 43.89 4.36 -77.42
CA ASP A 222 44.12 4.55 -75.98
C ASP A 222 43.72 5.96 -75.51
N LEU A 223 44.02 7.00 -76.29
CA LEU A 223 43.59 8.37 -75.98
C LEU A 223 42.08 8.48 -75.92
N ARG A 224 41.35 7.94 -76.91
CA ARG A 224 39.87 7.92 -76.88
C ARG A 224 39.31 7.14 -75.70
N ALA A 225 39.94 6.02 -75.32
CA ALA A 225 39.55 5.25 -74.15
C ALA A 225 39.76 6.06 -72.85
N ARG A 226 40.87 6.80 -72.76
CA ARG A 226 41.14 7.72 -71.64
C ARG A 226 40.14 8.87 -71.61
N ASP A 227 39.82 9.49 -72.73
CA ASP A 227 38.81 10.55 -72.81
C ASP A 227 37.42 10.06 -72.37
N SER A 228 37.04 8.84 -72.78
CA SER A 228 35.81 8.20 -72.30
C SER A 228 35.83 7.99 -70.78
N THR A 229 36.97 7.56 -70.24
CA THR A 229 37.14 7.36 -68.78
C THR A 229 37.07 8.70 -68.04
N ILE A 230 37.70 9.75 -68.56
CA ILE A 230 37.66 11.10 -67.99
C ILE A 230 36.23 11.62 -67.96
N LYS A 231 35.47 11.41 -69.05
CA LYS A 231 34.06 11.80 -69.11
C LYS A 231 33.21 11.07 -68.06
N GLU A 232 33.40 9.76 -67.91
CA GLU A 232 32.70 8.97 -66.90
C GLU A 232 33.05 9.43 -65.47
N ILE A 233 34.32 9.77 -65.22
CA ILE A 233 34.75 10.33 -63.93
C ILE A 233 34.09 11.70 -63.69
N ALA A 234 34.03 12.56 -64.71
CA ALA A 234 33.39 13.87 -64.60
C ALA A 234 31.89 13.75 -64.27
N GLU A 235 31.17 12.85 -64.95
CA GLU A 235 29.75 12.56 -64.67
C GLU A 235 29.57 12.06 -63.23
N LYS A 236 30.41 11.10 -62.77
CA LYS A 236 30.37 10.61 -61.38
C LYS A 236 30.66 11.70 -60.35
N LEU A 237 31.57 12.64 -60.65
CA LEU A 237 31.87 13.77 -59.77
C LEU A 237 30.68 14.74 -59.69
N SER A 238 29.99 15.00 -60.81
CA SER A 238 28.75 15.77 -60.82
C SER A 238 27.65 15.10 -59.99
N ASP A 239 27.39 13.81 -60.19
CA ASP A 239 26.41 13.05 -59.39
C ASP A 239 26.74 13.09 -57.89
N THR A 240 28.03 13.00 -57.55
CA THR A 240 28.50 13.08 -56.16
C THR A 240 28.27 14.48 -55.57
N ALA A 241 28.49 15.54 -56.35
CA ALA A 241 28.26 16.92 -55.92
C ALA A 241 26.76 17.18 -55.68
N GLU A 242 25.89 16.73 -56.58
CA GLU A 242 24.44 16.83 -56.42
C GLU A 242 23.94 16.05 -55.20
N ALA A 243 24.45 14.82 -55.01
CA ALA A 243 24.13 14.02 -53.82
C ALA A 243 24.61 14.68 -52.52
N ALA A 244 25.77 15.34 -52.52
CA ALA A 244 26.28 16.07 -51.38
C ALA A 244 25.44 17.31 -51.05
N GLU A 245 24.98 18.05 -52.07
CA GLU A 245 24.08 19.19 -51.90
C GLU A 245 22.72 18.75 -51.33
N ALA A 246 22.14 17.69 -51.89
CA ALA A 246 20.89 17.12 -51.40
C ALA A 246 21.02 16.65 -49.93
N ALA A 247 22.14 16.01 -49.58
CA ALA A 247 22.43 15.60 -48.21
C ALA A 247 22.59 16.80 -47.26
N ALA A 248 23.24 17.88 -47.69
CA ALA A 248 23.39 19.10 -46.89
C ALA A 248 22.03 19.79 -46.64
N LEU A 249 21.17 19.88 -47.65
CA LEU A 249 19.82 20.41 -47.51
C LEU A 249 18.96 19.54 -46.57
N ALA A 250 19.04 18.22 -46.71
CA ALA A 250 18.37 17.30 -45.80
C ALA A 250 18.87 17.46 -44.35
N ALA A 251 20.18 17.59 -44.14
CA ALA A 251 20.74 17.83 -42.81
C ALA A 251 20.26 19.16 -42.20
N HIS A 252 20.21 20.24 -42.99
CA HIS A 252 19.73 21.54 -42.52
C HIS A 252 18.23 21.50 -42.13
N THR A 253 17.40 20.86 -42.97
CA THR A 253 15.96 20.72 -42.66
C THR A 253 15.74 19.88 -41.40
N MET A 254 16.50 18.79 -41.22
CA MET A 254 16.46 17.99 -40.00
C MET A 254 16.90 18.78 -38.76
N ASP A 255 17.94 19.61 -38.87
CA ASP A 255 18.40 20.45 -37.75
C ASP A 255 17.36 21.50 -37.35
N GLU A 256 16.66 22.10 -38.32
CA GLU A 256 15.56 23.03 -38.06
C GLU A 256 14.42 22.34 -37.29
N GLN A 257 14.00 21.15 -37.74
CA GLN A 257 12.96 20.37 -37.06
C GLN A 257 13.40 19.98 -35.64
N ARG A 258 14.65 19.57 -35.48
CA ARG A 258 15.23 19.26 -34.17
C ARG A 258 15.18 20.49 -33.25
N ARG A 259 15.54 21.67 -33.75
CA ARG A 259 15.53 22.92 -32.97
C ARG A 259 14.12 23.31 -32.53
N MET A 260 13.14 23.21 -33.42
CA MET A 260 11.73 23.46 -33.08
C MET A 260 11.22 22.45 -32.04
N ALA A 261 11.54 21.16 -32.20
CA ALA A 261 11.16 20.13 -31.23
C ALA A 261 11.79 20.38 -29.85
N CYS A 262 13.07 20.79 -29.78
CA CYS A 262 13.71 21.16 -28.52
C CYS A 262 13.01 22.35 -27.84
N ALA A 263 12.65 23.39 -28.60
CA ALA A 263 11.94 24.55 -28.05
C ALA A 263 10.57 24.17 -27.47
N GLU A 264 9.85 23.26 -28.13
CA GLU A 264 8.56 22.76 -27.64
C GLU A 264 8.72 21.89 -26.39
N ILE A 265 9.75 21.04 -26.32
CA ILE A 265 10.08 20.27 -25.12
C ILE A 265 10.37 21.20 -23.93
N ASP A 266 11.15 22.26 -24.13
CA ASP A 266 11.46 23.22 -23.07
C ASP A 266 10.22 24.00 -22.62
N ARG A 267 9.31 24.33 -23.54
CA ARG A 267 8.01 24.94 -23.22
C ARG A 267 7.16 24.01 -22.37
N LEU A 268 6.99 22.75 -22.79
CA LEU A 268 6.24 21.73 -22.06
C LEU A 268 6.86 21.46 -20.68
N ARG A 269 8.18 21.45 -20.57
CA ARG A 269 8.88 21.32 -19.28
C ARG A 269 8.50 22.45 -18.34
N LYS A 270 8.60 23.70 -18.77
CA LYS A 270 8.24 24.88 -17.95
C LYS A 270 6.78 24.84 -17.51
N ASP A 271 5.87 24.47 -18.41
CA ASP A 271 4.45 24.34 -18.10
C ASP A 271 4.21 23.23 -17.04
N SER A 272 4.89 22.08 -17.20
CA SER A 272 4.81 20.97 -16.24
C SER A 272 5.37 21.34 -14.86
N GLU A 273 6.48 22.07 -14.80
CA GLU A 273 7.09 22.57 -13.55
C GLU A 273 6.16 23.56 -12.85
N LYS A 274 5.51 24.46 -13.60
CA LYS A 274 4.52 25.39 -13.05
C LYS A 274 3.30 24.66 -12.49
N GLN A 275 2.79 23.65 -13.21
CA GLN A 275 1.68 22.82 -12.75
C GLN A 275 2.05 22.02 -11.49
N LEU A 276 3.26 21.47 -11.44
CA LEU A 276 3.78 20.76 -10.27
C LEU A 276 3.89 21.71 -9.07
N GLY A 277 4.43 22.91 -9.27
CA GLY A 277 4.52 23.95 -8.23
C GLY A 277 3.14 24.33 -7.67
N SER A 278 2.15 24.53 -8.54
CA SER A 278 0.76 24.81 -8.12
C SER A 278 0.14 23.64 -7.33
N SER A 279 0.38 22.40 -7.78
CA SER A 279 -0.14 21.20 -7.11
C SER A 279 0.51 21.00 -5.73
N MET A 280 1.80 21.28 -5.61
CA MET A 280 2.53 21.21 -4.35
C MET A 280 2.05 22.26 -3.34
N LEU A 281 1.74 23.48 -3.79
CA LEU A 281 1.14 24.51 -2.93
C LEU A 281 -0.25 24.09 -2.42
N LYS A 282 -1.10 23.54 -3.27
CA LYS A 282 -2.41 22.99 -2.85
C LYS A 282 -2.27 21.84 -1.86
N LEU A 283 -1.28 20.97 -2.06
CA LEU A 283 -1.01 19.86 -1.15
C LEU A 283 -0.63 20.37 0.25
N LYS A 284 0.25 21.38 0.32
CA LYS A 284 0.60 22.04 1.60
C LYS A 284 -0.61 22.68 2.27
N GLU A 285 -1.46 23.36 1.51
CA GLU A 285 -2.71 23.94 2.05
C GLU A 285 -3.64 22.86 2.63
N PHE A 286 -3.77 21.72 1.96
CA PHE A 286 -4.54 20.59 2.49
C PHE A 286 -3.89 19.94 3.71
N GLU A 287 -2.57 19.82 3.74
CA GLU A 287 -1.82 19.32 4.89
C GLU A 287 -2.04 20.21 6.13
N GLU A 288 -1.99 21.53 5.96
CA GLU A 288 -2.29 22.50 7.02
C GLU A 288 -3.74 22.37 7.52
N LYS A 289 -4.71 22.20 6.62
CA LYS A 289 -6.12 21.94 6.99
C LYS A 289 -6.28 20.64 7.78
N VAL A 290 -5.62 19.56 7.35
CA VAL A 290 -5.63 18.28 8.07
C VAL A 290 -5.03 18.45 9.47
N MET A 291 -3.91 19.16 9.59
CA MET A 291 -3.30 19.46 10.89
C MET A 291 -4.22 20.27 11.81
N ALA A 292 -4.96 21.23 11.28
CA ALA A 292 -5.96 21.99 12.04
C ALA A 292 -7.11 21.08 12.52
N LEU A 293 -7.67 20.25 11.63
CA LEU A 293 -8.73 19.30 11.98
C LEU A 293 -8.27 18.25 12.99
N CYS A 294 -7.02 17.78 12.92
CA CYS A 294 -6.47 16.86 13.91
C CYS A 294 -6.43 17.49 15.30
N LYS A 295 -6.02 18.77 15.41
CA LYS A 295 -6.02 19.49 16.69
C LYS A 295 -7.43 19.67 17.25
N GLU A 296 -8.39 20.00 16.39
CA GLU A 296 -9.81 20.13 16.79
C GLU A 296 -10.36 18.80 17.30
N ARG A 297 -10.12 17.70 16.57
CA ARG A 297 -10.49 16.35 16.99
C ARG A 297 -9.91 16.02 18.37
N ASP A 298 -8.63 16.29 18.60
CA ASP A 298 -7.99 15.99 19.88
C ASP A 298 -8.60 16.80 21.03
N GLN A 299 -9.01 18.04 20.77
CA GLN A 299 -9.72 18.86 21.75
C GLN A 299 -11.11 18.32 22.05
N LEU A 300 -11.86 17.89 21.03
CA LEU A 300 -13.18 17.27 21.19
C LEU A 300 -13.09 15.94 21.95
N VAL A 301 -12.04 15.14 21.69
CA VAL A 301 -11.77 13.92 22.44
C VAL A 301 -11.55 14.21 23.92
N LYS A 302 -10.74 15.22 24.26
CA LYS A 302 -10.54 15.63 25.66
C LYS A 302 -11.84 16.07 26.31
N GLN A 303 -12.66 16.88 25.63
CA GLN A 303 -13.96 17.32 26.14
C GLN A 303 -14.90 16.16 26.39
N ARG A 304 -14.99 15.21 25.44
CA ARG A 304 -15.77 13.98 25.59
C ARG A 304 -15.32 13.19 26.81
N ASP A 305 -14.01 13.00 26.99
CA ASP A 305 -13.46 12.20 28.09
C ASP A 305 -13.72 12.87 29.45
N SER A 306 -13.59 14.19 29.55
CA SER A 306 -13.98 14.95 30.75
C SER A 306 -15.47 14.82 31.06
N ALA A 307 -16.35 14.94 30.06
CA ALA A 307 -17.79 14.77 30.25
C ALA A 307 -18.16 13.35 30.69
N ILE A 308 -17.47 12.33 30.16
CA ILE A 308 -17.64 10.93 30.58
C ILE A 308 -17.22 10.76 32.04
N GLN A 309 -16.07 11.30 32.44
CA GLN A 309 -15.58 11.23 33.82
C GLN A 309 -16.57 11.90 34.80
N GLU A 310 -17.08 13.08 34.44
CA GLU A 310 -18.07 13.79 35.24
C GLU A 310 -19.37 12.99 35.36
N ALA A 311 -19.86 12.43 34.25
CA ALA A 311 -21.05 11.57 34.27
C ALA A 311 -20.86 10.33 35.16
N HIS A 312 -19.67 9.72 35.17
CA HIS A 312 -19.36 8.62 36.08
C HIS A 312 -19.36 9.06 37.55
N LEU A 313 -18.82 10.24 37.86
CA LEU A 313 -18.86 10.81 39.21
C LEU A 313 -20.30 11.01 39.67
N TRP A 314 -21.15 11.65 38.85
CA TRP A 314 -22.56 11.87 39.18
C TRP A 314 -23.34 10.56 39.34
N ARG A 315 -23.06 9.54 38.53
CA ARG A 315 -23.66 8.19 38.70
C ARG A 315 -23.26 7.56 40.03
N SER A 316 -22.00 7.71 40.44
CA SER A 316 -21.51 7.21 41.73
C SER A 316 -22.18 7.92 42.91
N GLU A 317 -22.26 9.25 42.87
CA GLU A 317 -22.93 10.03 43.91
C GLU A 317 -24.43 9.75 43.98
N LEU A 318 -25.09 9.55 42.83
CA LEU A 318 -26.49 9.12 42.78
C LEU A 318 -26.68 7.73 43.41
N ALA A 319 -25.78 6.78 43.17
CA ALA A 319 -25.83 5.45 43.78
C ALA A 319 -25.72 5.54 45.32
N LYS A 320 -24.76 6.33 45.82
CA LYS A 320 -24.61 6.59 47.26
C LYS A 320 -25.84 7.27 47.85
N ALA A 321 -26.44 8.22 47.14
CA ALA A 321 -27.65 8.90 47.60
C ALA A 321 -28.84 7.94 47.67
N ARG A 322 -29.00 7.07 46.68
CA ARG A 322 -30.04 6.01 46.68
C ARG A 322 -29.85 5.03 47.83
N GLU A 323 -28.62 4.60 48.10
CA GLU A 323 -28.32 3.73 49.25
C GLU A 323 -28.69 4.40 50.59
N ARG A 324 -28.35 5.68 50.76
CA ARG A 324 -28.74 6.44 51.95
C ARG A 324 -30.26 6.54 52.12
N VAL A 325 -31.01 6.74 51.03
CA VAL A 325 -32.48 6.76 51.06
C VAL A 325 -33.03 5.43 51.55
N VAL A 326 -32.56 4.29 51.01
CA VAL A 326 -33.00 2.96 51.44
C VAL A 326 -32.72 2.71 52.93
N ILE A 327 -31.56 3.15 53.43
CA ILE A 327 -31.21 3.03 54.86
C ILE A 327 -32.16 3.86 55.73
N LEU A 328 -32.47 5.09 55.31
CA LEU A 328 -33.39 5.98 56.02
C LEU A 328 -34.83 5.46 56.00
N GLU A 329 -35.32 4.98 54.84
CA GLU A 329 -36.62 4.33 54.72
C GLU A 329 -36.72 3.13 55.67
N GLY A 330 -35.70 2.28 55.70
CA GLY A 330 -35.64 1.17 56.66
C GLY A 330 -35.64 1.63 58.13
N ALA A 331 -35.03 2.78 58.43
CA ALA A 331 -35.07 3.35 59.78
C ALA A 331 -36.45 3.90 60.15
N VAL A 332 -37.15 4.55 59.22
CA VAL A 332 -38.53 5.03 59.40
C VAL A 332 -39.47 3.84 59.64
N VAL A 333 -39.41 2.80 58.81
CA VAL A 333 -40.25 1.59 58.98
C VAL A 333 -40.03 0.95 60.36
N ARG A 334 -38.78 0.87 60.84
CA ARG A 334 -38.49 0.35 62.19
C ARG A 334 -39.00 1.27 63.31
N ALA A 335 -39.01 2.59 63.10
CA ALA A 335 -39.54 3.53 64.07
C ALA A 335 -41.08 3.43 64.13
N ASP A 336 -41.75 3.40 62.97
CA ASP A 336 -43.20 3.23 62.85
C ASP A 336 -43.66 1.92 63.49
N GLU A 337 -42.94 0.81 63.26
CA GLU A 337 -43.25 -0.47 63.89
C GLU A 337 -43.10 -0.42 65.42
N LYS A 338 -42.09 0.29 65.94
CA LYS A 338 -41.94 0.50 67.40
C LYS A 338 -43.10 1.31 67.98
N VAL A 339 -43.54 2.34 67.28
CA VAL A 339 -44.72 3.14 67.68
C VAL A 339 -45.96 2.27 67.70
N ARG A 340 -46.22 1.49 66.63
CA ARG A 340 -47.35 0.57 66.54
C ARG A 340 -47.36 -0.47 67.67
N VAL A 341 -46.20 -1.03 68.02
CA VAL A 341 -46.06 -1.97 69.15
C VAL A 341 -46.34 -1.28 70.49
N ALA A 342 -45.81 -0.06 70.70
CA ALA A 342 -46.06 0.70 71.93
C ALA A 342 -47.53 1.13 72.07
N GLU A 343 -48.18 1.52 70.98
CA GLU A 343 -49.62 1.82 70.93
C GLU A 343 -50.45 0.58 71.26
N ALA A 344 -50.10 -0.58 70.69
CA ALA A 344 -50.77 -1.84 71.01
C ALA A 344 -50.60 -2.25 72.48
N ASP A 345 -49.43 -2.05 73.08
CA ASP A 345 -49.18 -2.28 74.51
C ASP A 345 -49.98 -1.30 75.40
N ALA A 346 -50.01 -0.02 75.05
CA ALA A 346 -50.80 0.98 75.76
C ALA A 346 -52.30 0.69 75.70
N GLU A 347 -52.83 0.33 74.53
CA GLU A 347 -54.22 -0.08 74.33
C GLU A 347 -54.57 -1.33 75.15
N ALA A 348 -53.65 -2.31 75.22
CA ALA A 348 -53.83 -3.49 76.06
C ALA A 348 -53.91 -3.13 77.56
N ARG A 349 -53.03 -2.23 78.05
CA ARG A 349 -53.07 -1.74 79.44
C ARG A 349 -54.35 -0.96 79.75
N ILE A 350 -54.83 -0.13 78.82
CA ILE A 350 -56.09 0.60 78.96
C ILE A 350 -57.26 -0.40 79.06
N LYS A 351 -57.30 -1.42 78.20
CA LYS A 351 -58.32 -2.49 78.27
C LYS A 351 -58.27 -3.24 79.61
N GLU A 352 -57.08 -3.59 80.08
CA GLU A 352 -56.91 -4.24 81.39
C GLU A 352 -57.39 -3.33 82.54
N ALA A 353 -57.03 -2.04 82.51
CA ALA A 353 -57.48 -1.06 83.50
C ALA A 353 -59.01 -0.88 83.48
N ALA A 354 -59.62 -0.79 82.30
CA ALA A 354 -61.07 -0.69 82.15
C ALA A 354 -61.80 -1.95 82.66
N GLN A 355 -61.22 -3.15 82.44
CA GLN A 355 -61.75 -4.40 83.00
C GLN A 355 -61.65 -4.41 84.53
N LYS A 356 -60.53 -3.97 85.11
CA LYS A 356 -60.36 -3.84 86.58
C LYS A 356 -61.33 -2.82 87.17
N GLU A 357 -61.52 -1.67 86.52
CA GLU A 357 -62.49 -0.66 86.94
C GLU A 357 -63.91 -1.21 86.91
N SER A 358 -64.30 -1.89 85.82
CA SER A 358 -65.61 -2.55 85.72
C SER A 358 -65.83 -3.59 86.83
N ALA A 359 -64.81 -4.40 87.13
CA ALA A 359 -64.85 -5.35 88.24
C ALA A 359 -65.01 -4.66 89.60
N ALA A 360 -64.25 -3.58 89.86
CA ALA A 360 -64.35 -2.80 91.09
C ALA A 360 -65.70 -2.08 91.24
N VAL A 361 -66.28 -1.57 90.14
CA VAL A 361 -67.63 -0.99 90.14
C VAL A 361 -68.68 -2.05 90.47
N LYS A 362 -68.55 -3.26 89.89
CA LYS A 362 -69.43 -4.38 90.20
C LYS A 362 -69.33 -4.78 91.68
N GLU A 363 -68.12 -4.92 92.21
CA GLU A 363 -67.89 -5.19 93.63
C GLU A 363 -68.49 -4.09 94.52
N LYS A 364 -68.32 -2.81 94.16
CA LYS A 364 -68.96 -1.69 94.86
C LYS A 364 -70.49 -1.78 94.82
N GLN A 365 -71.09 -2.17 93.69
CA GLN A 365 -72.55 -2.37 93.59
C GLN A 365 -73.02 -3.53 94.48
N GLU A 366 -72.28 -4.63 94.52
CA GLU A 366 -72.54 -5.76 95.41
C GLU A 366 -72.44 -5.36 96.88
N LEU A 367 -71.40 -4.60 97.25
CA LEU A 367 -71.24 -4.05 98.60
C LEU A 367 -72.36 -3.05 98.95
N LEU A 368 -72.76 -2.17 98.04
CA LEU A 368 -73.90 -1.27 98.25
C LEU A 368 -75.20 -2.04 98.45
N ALA A 369 -75.44 -3.10 97.67
CA ALA A 369 -76.59 -3.97 97.86
C ALA A 369 -76.56 -4.64 99.24
N TYR A 370 -75.38 -5.08 99.69
CA TYR A 370 -75.19 -5.65 101.01
C TYR A 370 -75.43 -4.62 102.13
N VAL A 371 -74.90 -3.40 102.01
CA VAL A 371 -75.15 -2.30 102.96
C VAL A 371 -76.65 -1.97 103.01
N ASN A 372 -77.33 -1.87 101.86
CA ASN A 372 -78.77 -1.64 101.82
C ASN A 372 -79.56 -2.76 102.52
N MET A 373 -79.13 -4.03 102.36
CA MET A 373 -79.72 -5.16 103.08
C MET A 373 -79.55 -5.03 104.59
N LEU A 374 -78.33 -4.70 105.05
CA LEU A 374 -78.04 -4.46 106.46
C LEU A 374 -78.83 -3.27 107.01
N GLN A 375 -78.94 -2.17 106.26
CA GLN A 375 -79.72 -1.00 106.64
C GLN A 375 -81.22 -1.34 106.73
N ALA A 376 -81.74 -2.18 105.83
CA ALA A 376 -83.11 -2.71 105.90
C ALA A 376 -83.31 -3.68 107.08
N GLN A 377 -82.30 -4.46 107.46
CA GLN A 377 -82.32 -5.26 108.69
C GLN A 377 -82.29 -4.38 109.94
N LEU A 378 -81.50 -3.31 109.94
CA LEU A 378 -81.45 -2.34 111.05
C LEU A 378 -82.77 -1.57 111.18
N GLN A 379 -83.40 -1.19 110.07
CA GLN A 379 -84.75 -0.60 110.07
C GLN A 379 -85.80 -1.60 110.58
N ARG A 380 -85.71 -2.89 110.21
CA ARG A 380 -86.57 -3.94 110.77
C ARG A 380 -86.35 -4.12 112.27
N GLN A 381 -85.10 -4.10 112.74
CA GLN A 381 -84.81 -4.07 114.18
C GLN A 381 -85.34 -2.80 114.85
N GLN A 382 -85.21 -1.61 114.25
CA GLN A 382 -85.81 -0.38 114.79
C GLN A 382 -87.34 -0.43 114.79
N ILE A 383 -87.99 -1.11 113.85
CA ILE A 383 -89.45 -1.31 113.79
C ILE A 383 -89.89 -2.37 114.82
N ASP A 384 -89.12 -3.43 115.03
CA ASP A 384 -89.35 -4.46 116.04
C ASP A 384 -89.06 -3.96 117.47
N THR A 385 -88.14 -2.99 117.62
CA THR A 385 -87.81 -2.34 118.91
C THR A 385 -88.73 -1.14 119.20
N LYS A 386 -89.42 -0.57 118.20
CA LYS A 386 -90.40 0.52 118.37
C LYS A 386 -91.84 0.07 118.66
N LYS A 387 -92.12 -1.24 118.74
CA LYS A 387 -93.45 -1.77 119.06
C LYS A 387 -93.64 -2.22 120.50
N GLN A 388 -92.69 -1.90 121.39
CA GLN A 388 -92.83 -2.03 122.82
C GLN A 388 -92.25 -0.80 123.54
N VAL A 389 -93.14 -0.11 124.25
CA VAL A 389 -92.93 0.89 125.29
C VAL A 389 -92.86 2.37 124.85
N PHE A 390 -93.63 3.12 125.63
CA PHE A 390 -94.25 4.42 125.49
C PHE A 390 -93.63 5.35 126.55
N GLU A 391 -93.42 6.61 126.18
CA GLU A 391 -93.34 7.84 127.01
C GLU A 391 -92.36 8.06 128.19
N GLU A 392 -91.84 9.30 128.17
CA GLU A 392 -91.36 10.21 129.23
C GLU A 392 -89.89 10.25 129.74
N LYS A 393 -89.20 11.30 129.24
CA LYS A 393 -88.51 12.44 129.91
C LYS A 393 -87.57 12.24 131.12
N THR A 394 -86.32 12.70 130.93
CA THR A 394 -85.47 13.60 131.76
C THR A 394 -84.10 13.67 131.03
N GLU A 395 -83.23 14.68 131.02
CA GLU A 395 -82.98 15.85 131.85
C GLU A 395 -82.07 16.87 131.09
N SER A 396 -81.73 17.97 131.75
CA SER A 396 -81.47 19.33 131.24
C SER A 396 -80.00 19.74 130.98
N CYS A 397 -79.84 20.97 130.46
CA CYS A 397 -78.70 21.93 130.53
C CYS A 397 -77.58 21.75 129.48
N SER A 398 -76.87 22.78 129.01
CA SER A 398 -76.98 24.24 128.95
C SER A 398 -75.83 24.76 128.06
N ASP A 399 -75.93 26.04 127.73
CA ASP A 399 -75.13 26.95 126.90
C ASP A 399 -73.57 26.96 126.97
N ILE A 400 -72.96 27.59 125.93
CA ILE A 400 -71.62 28.22 125.79
C ILE A 400 -70.38 27.39 125.34
N GLY A 401 -69.84 27.79 124.16
CA GLY A 401 -68.43 28.21 123.99
C GLY A 401 -67.39 27.23 123.39
N ASN A 402 -66.76 27.66 122.27
CA ASN A 402 -65.38 27.44 121.76
C ASN A 402 -64.61 26.15 122.17
N THR A 403 -63.87 25.42 121.32
CA THR A 403 -62.70 25.86 120.52
C THR A 403 -62.12 24.66 119.74
N ARG A 404 -61.47 24.94 118.61
CA ARG A 404 -60.54 24.10 117.80
C ARG A 404 -59.31 23.64 118.63
N PRO A 405 -58.52 22.61 118.21
CA PRO A 405 -57.22 22.86 117.54
C PRO A 405 -56.90 21.84 116.40
N LEU A 406 -56.22 22.19 115.29
CA LEU A 406 -54.80 22.52 115.05
C LEU A 406 -53.86 21.31 114.91
N THR A 407 -53.24 21.16 113.73
CA THR A 407 -51.78 20.92 113.54
C THR A 407 -51.42 21.11 112.05
N LYS A 408 -50.75 22.24 111.71
CA LYS A 408 -49.34 22.42 111.28
C LYS A 408 -49.08 22.00 109.81
N HIS A 409 -49.04 22.88 108.79
CA HIS A 409 -48.11 23.98 108.45
C HIS A 409 -46.72 23.51 107.99
N VAL A 410 -46.33 23.79 106.74
CA VAL A 410 -45.08 24.48 106.31
C VAL A 410 -45.27 24.95 104.86
N ASP A 411 -45.21 26.26 104.68
CA ASP A 411 -44.85 26.97 103.45
C ASP A 411 -43.42 27.51 103.66
N LEU A 412 -42.70 27.84 102.58
CA LEU A 412 -41.33 28.38 102.41
C LEU A 412 -40.56 27.51 101.39
N SER A 413 -39.78 27.99 100.43
CA SER A 413 -39.49 29.29 99.79
C SER A 413 -38.31 29.01 98.85
N ASP A 414 -38.20 29.78 97.77
CA ASP A 414 -36.99 30.27 97.09
C ASP A 414 -35.69 29.45 97.06
N GLU A 415 -35.16 29.33 95.83
CA GLU A 415 -33.76 29.39 95.37
C GLU A 415 -33.63 28.48 94.13
N ASN A 416 -32.94 28.80 93.04
CA ASN A 416 -32.25 30.00 92.61
C ASN A 416 -32.05 29.90 91.09
N VAL A 417 -31.86 31.07 90.53
CA VAL A 417 -31.39 31.50 89.22
C VAL A 417 -30.38 30.67 88.41
N ASP A 418 -30.48 30.91 87.10
CA ASP A 418 -29.44 31.30 86.15
C ASP A 418 -28.86 30.33 85.11
N LYS A 419 -29.08 30.75 83.85
CA LYS A 419 -28.11 30.98 82.76
C LYS A 419 -26.86 30.09 82.68
N ALA A 420 -26.61 29.59 81.48
CA ALA A 420 -25.60 30.17 80.58
C ALA A 420 -25.41 29.33 79.30
N CYS A 421 -25.58 29.97 78.14
CA CYS A 421 -24.64 29.76 77.05
C CYS A 421 -23.25 30.15 77.57
N LEU A 422 -22.21 29.38 77.28
CA LEU A 422 -20.95 29.91 76.73
C LEU A 422 -19.98 28.76 76.36
N SER A 423 -19.35 29.00 75.22
CA SER A 423 -18.25 28.29 74.58
C SER A 423 -16.94 28.37 75.40
N VAL A 424 -15.93 27.56 75.03
CA VAL A 424 -14.53 27.96 74.69
C VAL A 424 -13.51 26.84 74.98
N SER A 425 -12.90 26.37 73.88
CA SER A 425 -11.49 26.08 73.57
C SER A 425 -10.52 25.43 74.57
N ARG A 426 -9.76 24.46 74.03
CA ARG A 426 -8.35 24.21 74.35
C ARG A 426 -7.49 24.29 73.08
N ALA A 427 -6.40 25.03 73.18
CA ALA A 427 -5.43 25.33 72.11
C ALA A 427 -4.12 24.50 72.25
N VAL A 428 -3.63 24.01 71.08
CA VAL A 428 -2.25 24.18 70.51
C VAL A 428 -1.10 23.29 71.05
N PRO A 429 -0.02 22.91 70.28
CA PRO A 429 0.62 23.55 69.08
C PRO A 429 0.89 22.61 67.87
N VAL A 430 1.52 22.94 66.72
CA VAL A 430 2.02 24.11 65.95
C VAL A 430 2.40 23.55 64.56
N GLY A 431 2.33 24.36 63.49
CA GLY A 431 2.94 24.04 62.20
C GLY A 431 2.51 24.98 61.07
N GLU A 432 3.16 26.14 61.00
CA GLU A 432 3.00 27.20 59.99
C GLU A 432 3.40 26.77 58.58
N ASN A 433 2.67 27.22 57.55
CA ASN A 433 3.23 28.21 56.62
C ASN A 433 2.16 28.86 55.72
N VAL A 434 2.24 30.18 55.70
CA VAL A 434 1.48 31.20 54.96
C VAL A 434 2.23 31.54 53.67
N VAL A 435 1.54 31.81 52.54
CA VAL A 435 1.79 33.01 51.69
C VAL A 435 0.48 33.45 51.00
N HIS A 436 0.37 34.77 50.87
CA HIS A 436 -0.77 35.67 50.68
C HIS A 436 -1.45 35.78 49.29
N LEU A 437 -2.67 36.33 49.39
CA LEU A 437 -3.52 37.09 48.46
C LEU A 437 -2.85 37.86 47.30
N ALA A 438 -3.60 37.98 46.21
CA ALA A 438 -3.98 39.28 45.66
C ALA A 438 -5.38 39.22 44.99
N MET A 439 -6.22 40.21 45.32
CA MET A 439 -7.51 40.50 44.71
C MET A 439 -7.35 41.08 43.31
N ASP A 440 -8.34 40.88 42.43
CA ASP A 440 -8.90 42.02 41.71
C ASP A 440 -10.39 41.78 41.38
N GLN A 441 -11.13 42.88 41.34
CA GLN A 441 -12.54 42.98 41.70
C GLN A 441 -13.41 43.38 40.48
N VAL A 442 -14.73 43.15 40.60
CA VAL A 442 -15.85 43.87 39.92
C VAL A 442 -16.24 43.43 38.49
N ASN A 443 -17.43 42.82 38.28
CA ASN A 443 -18.73 43.51 38.07
C ASN A 443 -19.90 42.53 37.74
N LEU A 444 -21.09 42.82 38.26
CA LEU A 444 -22.40 42.17 37.97
C LEU A 444 -23.07 42.90 36.79
N ARG A 445 -23.73 42.24 35.80
CA ARG A 445 -25.18 41.92 35.71
C ARG A 445 -25.57 41.41 34.26
N PRO A 446 -26.81 40.94 34.00
CA PRO A 446 -27.15 39.80 33.12
C PRO A 446 -27.91 40.16 31.82
N VAL A 447 -27.94 39.22 30.85
CA VAL A 447 -28.85 39.12 29.67
C VAL A 447 -28.74 37.66 29.17
N GLY A 448 -29.75 36.89 28.75
CA GLY A 448 -31.18 37.08 28.48
C GLY A 448 -31.70 35.77 27.84
N ASP A 449 -33.00 35.52 27.96
CA ASP A 449 -33.68 34.30 27.52
C ASP A 449 -33.60 34.04 26.00
N GLY A 450 -33.49 32.76 25.64
CA GLY A 450 -33.66 32.24 24.28
C GLY A 450 -34.35 30.88 24.34
N GLU A 451 -35.62 30.89 23.91
CA GLU A 451 -36.62 29.84 23.92
C GLU A 451 -36.14 28.45 23.47
N TRP A 452 -36.44 27.42 24.28
CA TRP A 452 -36.58 26.03 23.82
C TRP A 452 -38.01 25.59 24.08
N SER A 453 -38.88 25.91 23.13
CA SER A 453 -40.20 25.30 23.02
C SER A 453 -40.12 24.12 22.06
N ASP A 454 -40.86 23.06 22.41
CA ASP A 454 -41.21 21.88 21.58
C ASP A 454 -40.20 20.73 21.47
N ILE A 455 -40.22 19.82 22.45
CA ILE A 455 -40.26 18.37 22.17
C ILE A 455 -41.22 17.68 23.14
N GLN A 456 -42.27 17.07 22.59
CA GLN A 456 -43.30 16.29 23.27
C GLN A 456 -42.71 15.09 24.03
N ALA A 457 -43.19 14.88 25.26
CA ALA A 457 -42.98 13.66 26.02
C ALA A 457 -43.72 12.48 25.34
N THR A 458 -42.98 11.44 24.98
CA THR A 458 -43.55 10.12 24.64
C THR A 458 -43.17 9.12 25.72
N GLU A 459 -44.18 8.42 26.20
CA GLU A 459 -44.19 7.47 27.32
C GLU A 459 -43.12 6.37 27.26
N ALA A 460 -42.67 5.98 28.45
CA ALA A 460 -41.78 4.86 28.71
C ALA A 460 -42.40 3.50 28.32
N ARG A 461 -41.54 2.56 27.90
CA ARG A 461 -41.71 1.13 28.23
C ARG A 461 -40.39 0.53 28.69
N ILE A 462 -40.41 0.10 29.95
CA ILE A 462 -39.39 -0.72 30.60
C ILE A 462 -39.67 -2.16 30.18
N ALA A 463 -38.87 -2.70 29.26
CA ALA A 463 -38.71 -4.12 29.05
C ALA A 463 -37.32 -4.36 28.46
N ASP A 464 -36.63 -5.39 28.97
CA ASP A 464 -35.28 -5.85 28.61
C ASP A 464 -34.14 -5.38 29.53
N VAL A 465 -34.30 -5.65 30.83
CA VAL A 465 -33.15 -5.91 31.71
C VAL A 465 -32.75 -7.37 31.48
N ARG A 466 -31.66 -7.60 30.75
CA ARG A 466 -30.96 -8.90 30.73
C ARG A 466 -29.63 -8.73 31.46
N GLU A 467 -29.52 -9.41 32.58
CA GLU A 467 -28.36 -9.52 33.47
C GLU A 467 -27.17 -10.14 32.72
N ILE A 468 -25.99 -9.50 32.76
CA ILE A 468 -24.73 -10.06 32.25
C ILE A 468 -23.69 -9.98 33.38
N ALA A 469 -23.17 -11.14 33.75
CA ALA A 469 -22.14 -11.37 34.78
C ALA A 469 -20.74 -10.88 34.32
N PRO A 470 -19.79 -10.64 35.26
CA PRO A 470 -18.52 -10.02 34.92
C PRO A 470 -17.46 -11.02 34.44
N GLU A 471 -16.77 -10.57 33.39
CA GLU A 471 -15.36 -10.79 33.02
C GLU A 471 -14.85 -12.18 32.65
N THR A 472 -14.36 -12.29 31.40
CA THR A 472 -13.05 -12.89 31.13
C THR A 472 -12.41 -12.19 29.94
N GLU A 473 -11.15 -11.81 30.11
CA GLU A 473 -10.25 -11.17 29.15
C GLU A 473 -10.11 -11.96 27.84
N GLY A 474 -9.88 -11.24 26.73
CA GLY A 474 -9.09 -11.76 25.60
C GLY A 474 -9.70 -11.62 24.20
N SER A 475 -8.89 -11.02 23.32
CA SER A 475 -8.93 -11.12 21.84
C SER A 475 -9.63 -9.98 21.08
N SER A 476 -8.79 -9.07 20.58
CA SER A 476 -9.08 -8.09 19.54
C SER A 476 -9.39 -8.77 18.20
N LEU A 477 -10.25 -8.12 17.40
CA LEU A 477 -10.53 -8.47 16.02
C LEU A 477 -9.52 -7.75 15.10
N ASP A 478 -8.71 -8.53 14.37
CA ASP A 478 -7.74 -8.03 13.38
C ASP A 478 -8.41 -7.72 12.02
N ILE A 479 -8.05 -6.57 11.45
CA ILE A 479 -8.28 -6.18 10.04
C ILE A 479 -6.90 -6.18 9.34
N PRO A 480 -6.76 -6.75 8.13
CA PRO A 480 -5.48 -7.17 7.59
C PRO A 480 -4.63 -6.02 7.03
N VAL A 481 -3.37 -5.94 7.48
CA VAL A 481 -2.35 -5.03 6.95
C VAL A 481 -1.48 -5.75 5.91
N VAL A 482 -1.36 -5.10 4.75
CA VAL A 482 -0.54 -5.47 3.60
C VAL A 482 0.94 -5.56 3.97
N SER A 483 1.57 -6.71 3.74
CA SER A 483 3.01 -6.93 3.92
C SER A 483 3.80 -6.63 2.63
N LEU A 484 4.82 -5.78 2.72
CA LEU A 484 5.90 -5.72 1.72
C LEU A 484 6.92 -6.85 1.98
N PRO A 485 7.56 -7.42 0.94
CA PRO A 485 8.55 -8.47 1.13
C PRO A 485 9.91 -7.90 1.58
N VAL A 486 10.35 -8.32 2.77
CA VAL A 486 11.72 -8.14 3.26
C VAL A 486 12.59 -9.27 2.72
N ASN A 487 13.68 -8.87 2.06
CA ASN A 487 14.68 -9.72 1.46
C ASN A 487 15.55 -10.35 2.57
N ASN A 488 15.44 -11.66 2.78
CA ASN A 488 16.32 -12.41 3.68
C ASN A 488 17.55 -12.91 2.90
N HIS A 489 18.67 -12.19 3.04
CA HIS A 489 19.99 -12.78 2.85
C HIS A 489 20.60 -13.03 4.23
N HIS A 490 20.80 -14.31 4.54
CA HIS A 490 21.54 -14.78 5.70
C HIS A 490 23.03 -14.41 5.56
N GLU A 491 23.54 -13.68 6.54
CA GLU A 491 24.96 -13.65 6.89
C GLU A 491 25.30 -14.90 7.71
N GLN A 492 26.38 -15.56 7.34
CA GLN A 492 27.12 -16.48 8.22
C GLN A 492 28.60 -16.43 7.86
N GLY A 493 29.43 -16.03 8.82
CA GLY A 493 30.82 -16.49 8.93
C GLY A 493 31.92 -15.46 8.63
N ALA A 494 32.46 -14.88 9.71
CA ALA A 494 33.70 -14.12 9.75
C ALA A 494 34.95 -14.95 9.41
N ASN A 495 35.97 -14.33 8.78
CA ASN A 495 37.31 -14.15 9.37
C ASN A 495 38.34 -13.51 8.41
N SER A 496 39.13 -12.60 9.00
CA SER A 496 40.57 -12.38 8.79
C SER A 496 41.09 -11.37 7.73
N PHE A 497 41.36 -10.17 8.25
CA PHE A 497 42.64 -9.43 8.26
C PHE A 497 43.26 -8.77 7.00
N HIS A 498 43.72 -7.54 7.30
CA HIS A 498 44.85 -6.75 6.77
C HIS A 498 44.61 -5.72 5.67
N GLN A 499 44.51 -4.48 6.14
CA GLN A 499 45.09 -3.25 5.57
C GLN A 499 46.59 -3.13 5.98
N PRO A 500 47.40 -2.21 5.40
CA PRO A 500 47.07 -0.84 4.97
C PRO A 500 46.80 -0.64 3.47
#